data_AF-A0A6H5HV53-F1
#
_entry.id   AF-A0A6H5HV53-F1
#
_cell.length_a   1.000
_cell.length_b   1.000
_cell.length_c   1.000
_cell.angle_alpha   90.00
_cell.angle_beta   90.00
_cell.angle_gamma   90.00
#
_symmetry.space_group_name_H-M   'P 1'
#
loop_
_entity.id
_entity.type
_entity.pdbx_description
1 polymer ?
#
loop_
_entity_poly.entity_id
_entity_poly.type
_entity_poly.pdbx_seq_one_letter_code
_entity_poly.pdbx_strand_id
1 'polypeptide(L)'
;MSVDVFGRVLSDKQERSRGVPGIGYKLTEDGLDFDIEDRRLCNVGAPSDARDAINFETLYFNINSISEANEKVKNKFEAQIVELERRISLLEAAAADESKKRSRRGVAQARAAQLSSETGGRARIG
;
A
#
# COMPACT_ATOMS: atom_id res chain seq x y z
N MET A 1 14.57 33.28 -65.34
CA MET A 1 14.99 33.29 -63.92
C MET A 1 14.80 31.88 -63.40
N SER A 2 15.83 31.25 -62.86
CA SER A 2 15.72 29.93 -62.22
C SER A 2 15.36 30.09 -60.75
N VAL A 3 14.50 29.19 -60.25
CA VAL A 3 13.99 29.18 -58.89
C VAL A 3 14.31 27.81 -58.29
N ASP A 4 14.87 27.79 -57.08
CA ASP A 4 15.17 26.57 -56.32
C ASP A 4 13.87 25.83 -55.92
N VAL A 5 13.95 24.54 -55.55
CA VAL A 5 12.82 23.71 -55.09
C VAL A 5 12.06 24.32 -53.90
N PHE A 6 12.68 25.28 -53.21
CA PHE A 6 12.10 26.07 -52.12
C PHE A 6 11.55 27.43 -52.54
N GLY A 7 11.36 27.70 -53.84
CA GLY A 7 10.72 28.93 -54.33
C GLY A 7 11.60 30.19 -54.28
N ARG A 8 12.90 30.06 -54.05
CA ARG A 8 13.83 31.21 -53.98
C ARG A 8 14.41 31.51 -55.36
N VAL A 9 14.30 32.77 -55.77
CA VAL A 9 14.91 33.27 -57.01
C VAL A 9 16.42 33.30 -56.85
N LEU A 10 17.12 32.57 -57.71
CA LEU A 10 18.58 32.57 -57.73
C LEU A 10 19.05 33.86 -58.42
N SER A 11 19.44 34.86 -57.63
CA SER A 11 20.18 36.02 -58.13
C SER A 11 21.66 35.87 -57.80
N ASP A 12 22.53 36.12 -58.78
CA ASP A 12 23.96 35.77 -58.76
C ASP A 12 24.83 36.55 -57.76
N LYS A 13 24.25 37.32 -56.82
CA LYS A 13 24.98 38.26 -55.96
C LYS A 13 24.58 38.28 -54.48
N GLN A 14 24.01 37.20 -53.95
CA GLN A 14 23.82 37.09 -52.50
C GLN A 14 24.82 36.11 -51.89
N GLU A 15 25.84 36.64 -51.22
CA GLU A 15 26.63 35.89 -50.24
C GLU A 15 25.66 35.31 -49.21
N ARG A 16 25.41 34.01 -49.31
CA ARG A 16 24.53 33.29 -48.39
C ARG A 16 25.31 33.02 -47.11
N SER A 17 25.27 33.94 -46.15
CA SER A 17 25.62 33.62 -44.78
C SER A 17 24.62 32.58 -44.29
N ARG A 18 25.03 31.31 -44.19
CA ARG A 18 24.25 30.30 -43.46
C ARG A 18 24.00 30.87 -42.06
N GLY A 19 22.75 30.81 -41.60
CA GLY A 19 22.41 31.19 -40.23
C GLY A 19 23.28 30.43 -39.25
N VAL A 20 23.49 31.02 -38.07
CA VAL A 20 24.26 30.39 -36.99
C VAL A 20 23.73 28.98 -36.78
N PRO A 21 24.59 27.94 -36.69
CA PRO A 21 24.15 26.58 -36.44
C PRO A 21 23.14 26.57 -35.29
N GLY A 22 21.94 26.05 -35.55
CA GLY A 22 20.94 25.91 -34.50
C GLY A 22 21.55 25.12 -33.35
N ILE A 23 21.20 25.47 -32.12
CA ILE A 23 21.60 24.72 -30.94
C ILE A 23 20.86 23.38 -31.01
N GLY A 24 21.40 22.43 -31.76
CA GLY A 24 21.10 21.02 -31.57
C GLY A 24 21.53 20.70 -30.15
N TYR A 25 20.60 20.13 -29.39
CA TYR A 25 20.72 19.64 -28.01
C TYR A 25 22.18 19.61 -27.55
N LYS A 26 22.52 20.45 -26.58
CA LYS A 26 23.85 20.42 -25.96
C LYS A 26 24.05 19.02 -25.40
N LEU A 27 24.68 18.15 -26.18
CA LEU A 27 25.38 16.98 -25.68
C LEU A 27 26.30 17.54 -24.59
N THR A 28 26.16 17.04 -23.38
CA THR A 28 27.13 17.25 -22.31
C THR A 28 28.53 16.96 -22.85
N GLU A 29 29.60 17.52 -22.26
CA GLU A 29 30.97 17.42 -22.80
C GLU A 29 31.41 15.96 -23.05
N ASP A 30 30.77 15.00 -22.38
CA ASP A 30 31.02 13.57 -22.50
C ASP A 30 30.16 12.87 -23.57
N GLY A 31 29.12 13.52 -24.09
CA GLY A 31 28.25 13.00 -25.16
C GLY A 31 27.40 11.78 -24.80
N LEU A 32 27.39 11.36 -23.53
CA LEU A 32 26.83 10.07 -23.08
C LEU A 32 25.44 10.15 -22.43
N ASP A 33 24.92 11.35 -22.15
CA ASP A 33 23.67 11.50 -21.40
C ASP A 33 22.41 11.45 -22.27
N PHE A 34 22.56 11.56 -23.59
CA PHE A 34 21.44 11.43 -24.53
C PHE A 34 21.85 10.61 -25.75
N ASP A 35 21.26 9.43 -25.87
CA ASP A 35 21.39 8.59 -27.06
C ASP A 35 20.53 9.16 -28.20
N ILE A 36 21.20 9.62 -29.25
CA ILE A 36 20.56 10.22 -30.42
C ILE A 36 19.86 9.16 -31.29
N GLU A 37 20.41 7.94 -31.35
CA GLU A 37 19.89 6.88 -32.21
C GLU A 37 18.53 6.41 -31.70
N ASP A 38 18.46 6.09 -30.41
CA ASP A 38 17.23 5.64 -29.76
C ASP A 38 16.37 6.79 -29.20
N ARG A 39 16.88 8.03 -29.23
CA ARG A 39 16.27 9.25 -28.67
C ARG A 39 15.95 9.10 -27.17
N ARG A 40 16.91 8.61 -26.40
CA ARG A 40 16.74 8.29 -24.98
C ARG A 40 17.72 9.06 -24.11
N LEU A 41 17.26 9.48 -22.94
CA LEU A 41 18.13 10.00 -21.90
C LEU A 41 18.83 8.82 -21.20
N CYS A 42 20.15 8.84 -21.19
CA CYS A 42 21.01 7.86 -20.55
C CYS A 42 21.58 8.46 -19.26
N ASN A 43 22.04 7.59 -18.34
CA ASN A 43 22.72 8.01 -17.10
C ASN A 43 21.90 8.97 -16.21
N VAL A 44 20.58 8.77 -16.14
CA VAL A 44 19.72 9.54 -15.24
C VAL A 44 20.16 9.27 -13.79
N GLY A 45 20.58 10.33 -13.10
CA GLY A 45 20.94 10.27 -11.69
C GLY A 45 19.74 9.89 -10.81
N ALA A 46 19.99 9.66 -9.52
CA ALA A 46 18.92 9.39 -8.57
C ALA A 46 17.95 10.59 -8.49
N PRO A 47 16.62 10.35 -8.46
CA PRO A 47 15.64 11.42 -8.34
C PRO A 47 15.78 12.12 -6.99
N SER A 48 15.74 13.45 -7.01
CA SER A 48 15.73 14.30 -5.82
C SER A 48 14.34 14.91 -5.59
N ASP A 49 13.63 15.20 -6.67
CA ASP A 49 12.28 15.75 -6.68
C ASP A 49 11.26 14.76 -7.24
N ALA A 50 9.99 14.92 -6.84
CA ALA A 50 8.89 14.05 -7.28
C ALA A 50 8.59 14.11 -8.79
N ARG A 51 9.13 15.12 -9.49
CA ARG A 51 8.95 15.31 -10.94
C ARG A 51 10.19 14.88 -11.74
N ASP A 52 11.23 14.38 -11.08
CA ASP A 52 12.44 13.94 -11.76
C ASP A 52 12.17 12.70 -12.60
N ALA A 53 12.90 12.59 -13.71
CA ALA A 53 12.94 11.37 -14.50
C ALA A 53 13.63 10.27 -13.68
N ILE A 54 13.13 9.05 -13.78
CA ILE A 54 13.74 7.86 -13.17
C ILE A 54 13.97 6.81 -14.24
N ASN A 55 15.02 6.01 -14.06
CA ASN A 55 15.25 4.86 -14.91
C ASN A 55 14.42 3.65 -14.45
N PHE A 56 14.36 2.62 -15.30
CA PHE A 56 13.58 1.41 -15.02
C PHE A 56 14.08 0.67 -13.78
N GLU A 57 15.40 0.64 -13.56
CA GLU A 57 16.00 -0.02 -12.39
C GLU A 57 15.55 0.63 -11.08
N THR A 58 15.55 1.97 -11.02
CA THR A 58 15.09 2.71 -9.84
C THR A 58 13.61 2.46 -9.59
N LEU A 59 12.80 2.47 -10.66
CA LEU A 59 11.37 2.17 -10.57
C LEU A 59 11.14 0.74 -10.06
N TYR A 60 11.85 -0.24 -10.61
CA TYR A 60 11.74 -1.65 -10.25
C TYR A 60 12.12 -1.86 -8.77
N PHE A 61 13.22 -1.27 -8.32
CA PHE A 61 13.64 -1.30 -6.92
C PHE A 61 12.57 -0.72 -5.99
N ASN A 62 12.02 0.46 -6.34
CA ASN A 62 10.99 1.12 -5.55
C ASN A 62 9.71 0.28 -5.47
N ILE A 63 9.26 -0.30 -6.58
CA ILE A 63 8.08 -1.18 -6.62
C ILE A 63 8.27 -2.39 -5.72
N ASN A 64 9.42 -3.06 -5.81
CA ASN A 64 9.70 -4.24 -4.99
C ASN A 64 9.77 -3.89 -3.50
N SER A 65 10.44 -2.79 -3.16
CA SER A 65 10.51 -2.31 -1.78
C SER A 65 9.11 -2.02 -1.20
N ILE A 66 8.24 -1.38 -1.99
CA ILE A 66 6.85 -1.14 -1.61
C ILE A 66 6.08 -2.46 -1.47
N SER A 67 6.28 -3.40 -2.39
CA SER A 67 5.64 -4.72 -2.35
C SER A 67 5.99 -5.47 -1.07
N GLU A 68 7.28 -5.53 -0.71
CA GLU A 68 7.75 -6.16 0.53
C GLU A 68 7.18 -5.48 1.78
N ALA A 69 7.10 -4.15 1.79
CA ALA A 69 6.51 -3.41 2.90
C ALA A 69 5.02 -3.74 3.05
N ASN A 70 4.29 -3.83 1.93
CA ASN A 70 2.87 -4.20 1.93
C ASN A 70 2.65 -5.64 2.41
N GLU A 71 3.49 -6.59 2.01
CA GLU A 71 3.43 -7.96 2.50
C GLU A 71 3.64 -8.04 4.02
N LYS A 72 4.61 -7.29 4.56
CA LYS A 72 4.83 -7.23 6.01
C LYS A 72 3.61 -6.67 6.75
N VAL A 73 2.98 -5.64 6.22
CA VAL A 73 1.76 -5.05 6.79
C VAL A 73 0.61 -6.05 6.74
N LYS A 74 0.40 -6.69 5.59
CA LYS A 74 -0.63 -7.71 5.41
C LYS A 74 -0.46 -8.86 6.41
N ASN A 75 0.73 -9.43 6.52
CA ASN A 75 1.01 -10.54 7.43
C ASN A 75 0.78 -10.16 8.90
N LYS A 76 1.10 -8.92 9.29
CA LYS A 76 0.79 -8.43 10.64
C LYS A 76 -0.72 -8.38 10.91
N PHE A 77 -1.51 -7.91 9.95
CA PHE A 77 -2.96 -7.87 10.09
C PHE A 77 -3.57 -9.27 10.10
N GLU A 78 -3.10 -10.17 9.24
CA GLU A 78 -3.54 -11.58 9.24
C GLU A 78 -3.27 -12.25 10.58
N ALA A 79 -2.08 -12.04 11.17
CA ALA A 79 -1.76 -12.56 12.50
C ALA A 79 -2.67 -11.97 13.60
N GLN A 80 -2.99 -10.68 13.52
CA GLN A 80 -3.91 -10.04 14.47
C GLN A 80 -5.33 -10.58 14.35
N ILE A 81 -5.81 -10.84 13.13
CA ILE A 81 -7.13 -11.43 12.88
C ILE A 81 -7.23 -12.81 13.53
N VAL A 82 -6.23 -13.68 13.29
CA VAL A 82 -6.20 -15.03 13.88
C VAL A 82 -6.21 -14.98 15.41
N GLU A 83 -5.45 -14.07 16.03
CA GLU A 83 -5.45 -13.90 17.49
C GLU A 83 -6.80 -13.39 18.01
N LEU A 84 -7.46 -12.48 17.29
CA LEU A 84 -8.80 -12.00 17.65
C LEU A 84 -9.84 -13.12 17.56
N GLU A 85 -9.82 -13.93 16.50
CA GLU A 85 -10.70 -15.10 16.35
C GLU A 85 -10.51 -16.10 17.50
N ARG A 86 -9.25 -16.34 17.91
CA ARG A 86 -8.93 -17.18 19.06
C ARG A 86 -9.51 -16.63 20.36
N ARG A 87 -9.39 -15.32 20.59
CA ARG A 87 -9.95 -14.66 21.78
C ARG A 87 -11.47 -14.72 21.81
N ILE A 88 -12.13 -14.53 20.66
CA ILE A 88 -13.58 -14.66 20.55
C ILE A 88 -14.02 -16.06 20.97
N SER A 89 -13.37 -17.10 20.44
CA SER A 89 -13.69 -18.49 20.80
C SER A 89 -13.53 -18.77 22.31
N LEU A 90 -12.47 -18.23 22.94
CA LEU A 90 -12.26 -18.38 24.38
C LEU A 90 -13.34 -17.65 25.20
N LEU A 91 -13.75 -16.45 24.77
CA LEU A 91 -14.80 -15.69 25.45
C LEU A 91 -16.17 -16.38 25.33
N GLU A 92 -16.49 -16.95 24.17
CA GLU A 92 -17.71 -17.72 23.96
C GLU A 92 -17.76 -18.97 24.86
N ALA A 93 -16.65 -19.71 24.96
CA ALA A 93 -16.55 -20.87 25.85
C ALA A 93 -16.73 -20.47 27.33
N ALA A 94 -16.06 -19.40 27.77
CA ALA A 94 -16.18 -18.89 29.13
C ALA A 94 -17.62 -18.43 29.47
N ALA A 95 -18.29 -17.76 28.53
CA ALA A 95 -19.67 -17.34 28.68
C ALA A 95 -20.62 -18.55 28.79
N ALA A 96 -20.40 -19.59 27.98
CA ALA A 96 -21.18 -20.82 28.04
C ALA A 96 -21.02 -21.53 29.41
N ASP A 97 -19.81 -21.59 29.96
CA ASP A 97 -19.58 -22.19 31.27
C ASP A 97 -20.16 -21.37 32.42
N GLU A 98 -20.07 -20.05 32.37
CA GLU A 98 -20.70 -19.18 33.37
C GLU A 98 -22.23 -19.29 33.35
N SER A 99 -22.85 -19.41 32.18
CA SER A 99 -24.30 -19.63 32.09
C SER A 99 -24.73 -20.95 32.73
N LYS A 100 -23.98 -22.04 32.51
CA LYS A 100 -24.22 -23.36 33.15
C LYS A 100 -24.05 -23.29 34.67
N LYS A 101 -23.01 -22.62 35.16
CA LYS A 101 -22.78 -22.44 36.62
C LYS A 101 -23.90 -21.63 37.26
N ARG A 102 -24.33 -20.54 36.63
CA ARG A 102 -25.45 -19.70 37.11
C ARG A 102 -26.75 -20.51 37.17
N SER A 103 -27.05 -21.29 36.14
CA SER A 103 -28.22 -22.18 36.13
C SER A 103 -28.19 -23.18 37.29
N ARG A 104 -27.07 -23.88 37.49
CA ARG A 104 -26.89 -24.82 38.62
C ARG A 104 -27.05 -24.15 39.98
N ARG A 105 -26.51 -22.94 40.16
CA ARG A 105 -26.66 -22.15 41.40
C ARG A 105 -28.11 -21.75 41.65
N GLY A 106 -28.83 -21.31 40.62
CA GLY A 106 -30.25 -20.98 40.73
C GLY A 106 -31.10 -22.18 41.16
N VAL A 107 -30.85 -23.36 40.57
CA VAL A 107 -31.53 -24.60 40.96
C VAL A 107 -31.20 -24.99 42.40
N ALA A 108 -29.95 -24.90 42.83
CA ALA A 108 -29.54 -25.19 44.20
C ALA A 108 -30.18 -24.24 45.22
N GLN A 109 -30.24 -22.93 44.93
CA GLN A 109 -30.91 -21.94 45.78
C GLN A 109 -32.41 -22.18 45.88
N ALA A 110 -33.09 -22.46 44.75
CA ALA A 110 -34.51 -22.78 44.74
C ALA A 110 -34.83 -24.01 45.61
N ARG A 111 -34.01 -25.07 45.50
CA ARG A 111 -34.18 -26.29 46.30
C ARG A 111 -33.92 -26.06 47.79
N ALA A 112 -32.92 -25.27 48.14
CA ALA A 112 -32.64 -24.90 49.53
C ALA A 112 -33.79 -24.08 50.15
N ALA A 113 -34.38 -23.16 49.38
CA ALA A 113 -35.54 -22.39 49.81
C ALA A 113 -36.77 -23.28 50.09
N GLN A 114 -37.06 -24.25 49.22
CA GLN A 114 -38.16 -25.22 49.40
C GLN A 114 -37.99 -26.04 50.69
N LEU A 115 -36.80 -26.60 50.93
CA LEU A 115 -36.50 -27.38 52.15
C LEU A 115 -36.63 -26.55 53.43
N SER A 116 -36.28 -25.25 53.39
CA SER A 116 -36.45 -24.35 54.54
C SER A 116 -37.93 -24.04 54.83
N SER A 117 -38.79 -23.97 53.81
CA SER A 117 -40.23 -23.78 53.98
C SER A 117 -40.94 -25.02 54.54
N GLU A 118 -40.51 -26.23 54.16
CA GLU A 118 -41.08 -27.49 54.65
C GLU A 118 -40.71 -27.78 56.12
N THR A 119 -39.50 -27.38 56.54
CA THR A 119 -39.03 -27.56 57.93
C THR A 119 -39.62 -26.53 58.89
N GLY A 120 -39.91 -25.30 58.44
CA GLY A 120 -40.58 -24.27 59.24
C GLY A 120 -42.07 -24.53 59.48
N GLY A 121 -42.75 -25.29 58.61
CA GLY A 121 -44.18 -25.60 58.74
C GLY A 121 -44.52 -26.63 59.82
N ARG A 122 -43.55 -27.45 60.26
CA ARG A 122 -43.79 -28.54 61.23
C ARG A 122 -43.75 -28.11 62.70
N ALA A 123 -43.46 -26.85 63.01
CA ALA A 123 -43.30 -26.33 64.37
C ALA A 123 -44.54 -25.60 64.94
N ARG A 124 -45.69 -25.58 64.23
CA ARG A 124 -46.94 -24.95 64.71
C ARG A 124 -48.11 -25.93 64.82
N ILE A 125 -47.99 -26.93 65.67
CA ILE A 125 -49.15 -27.61 66.26
C ILE A 125 -48.80 -27.87 67.72
N GLY A 126 -49.21 -26.93 68.58
CA GLY A 126 -49.12 -26.98 70.04
C GLY A 126 -50.29 -26.19 70.60
#